data_AF-A0A9X3RDR6-F1
#
_entry.id   AF-A0A9X3RDR6-F1
#
_cell.length_a   1.000
_cell.length_b   1.000
_cell.length_c   1.000
_cell.angle_alpha   90.00
_cell.angle_beta   90.00
_cell.angle_gamma   90.00
#
_symmetry.space_group_name_H-M   'P 1'
#
loop_
_entity.id
_entity.type
_entity.pdbx_description
1 polymer ?
#
loop_
_entity_poly.entity_id
_entity_poly.type
_entity_poly.pdbx_seq_one_letter_code
_entity_poly.pdbx_strand_id
1 'polypeptide(L)'
;MKKENNLKNTNRSLLLGAAFLMATSAIGPGFLTQTTVFTESLLASFGFVILISIIIDIGAQLNIWRIIAVSEKRAQDIANDVLPGLGYFLALLIVMGGLAFNIGNIAGAGLGTNVLFGISAQTGAILSGILAIGIFMVREAGKAMDKFAQILGFVMIGLTVYVMFTASPPVGEAVVKTFVPDKIDILAIVTLVGGTVGGYITFAGGHRLIDAGVKGQEALPEVTRGSIFAIGIASLMRIFLFLAVLGVVSQGLKLDPANPPASVFQLAAGNFGYKIFGIVMWAAAVTSVVGAAYTSVSFIRTFHPWLEKHHQKIIISFIAISTIVFVFVGRPVSILVLVGSVNGLILPIALGVMLIAAYKTKIVGDYKHPMWMTIFGILIVIAMSIMGVYTLIEGIPQLFK
;
A
#
# COMPACT_ATOMS: atom_id res chain seq x y z
N MET A 1 18.37 33.60 6.14
CA MET A 1 17.78 33.25 7.45
C MET A 1 16.26 33.13 7.50
N LYS A 2 15.41 34.19 7.53
CA LYS A 2 13.93 34.00 7.63
C LYS A 2 13.31 33.28 6.41
N LYS A 3 13.80 33.56 5.20
CA LYS A 3 13.34 32.92 3.94
C LYS A 3 13.79 31.47 3.81
N GLU A 4 15.03 31.15 4.19
CA GLU A 4 15.55 29.76 4.29
C GLU A 4 14.83 28.93 5.36
N ASN A 5 14.54 29.50 6.52
CA ASN A 5 13.78 28.79 7.57
C ASN A 5 12.34 28.53 7.13
N ASN A 6 11.71 29.46 6.40
CA ASN A 6 10.39 29.23 5.79
C ASN A 6 10.43 28.15 4.69
N LEU A 7 11.45 28.13 3.84
CA LEU A 7 11.65 27.09 2.82
C LEU A 7 11.89 25.71 3.46
N LYS A 8 12.76 25.60 4.46
CA LYS A 8 13.00 24.35 5.22
C LYS A 8 11.75 23.85 5.95
N ASN A 9 10.95 24.74 6.53
CA ASN A 9 9.68 24.36 7.19
C ASN A 9 8.62 23.92 6.17
N THR A 10 8.59 24.54 4.98
CA THR A 10 7.67 24.17 3.89
C THR A 10 8.03 22.81 3.33
N ASN A 11 9.32 22.54 3.08
CA ASN A 11 9.80 21.22 2.65
C ASN A 11 9.52 20.13 3.68
N ARG A 12 9.75 20.38 4.98
CA ARG A 12 9.39 19.42 6.04
C ARG A 12 7.90 19.09 6.08
N SER A 13 7.04 20.09 5.92
CA SER A 13 5.59 19.89 5.83
C SER A 13 5.20 19.06 4.60
N LEU A 14 5.79 19.34 3.44
CA LEU A 14 5.53 18.60 2.20
C LEU A 14 6.01 17.15 2.28
N LEU A 15 7.18 16.91 2.89
CA LEU A 15 7.72 15.58 3.12
C LEU A 15 6.87 14.76 4.08
N LEU A 16 6.45 15.36 5.19
CA LEU A 16 5.53 14.72 6.13
C LEU A 16 4.20 14.41 5.44
N GLY A 17 3.69 15.31 4.61
CA GLY A 17 2.50 15.08 3.79
C GLY A 17 2.67 13.88 2.86
N ALA A 18 3.72 13.86 2.03
CA ALA A 18 3.97 12.78 1.08
C ALA A 18 4.21 11.42 1.76
N ALA A 19 4.98 11.41 2.86
CA ALA A 19 5.24 10.20 3.63
C ALA A 19 3.98 9.68 4.33
N PHE A 20 3.18 10.58 4.91
CA PHE A 20 1.92 10.23 5.53
C PHE A 20 0.92 9.70 4.50
N LEU A 21 0.83 10.32 3.33
CA LEU A 21 -0.04 9.85 2.24
C LEU A 21 0.33 8.48 1.71
N MET A 22 1.63 8.19 1.56
CA MET A 22 2.07 6.85 1.22
C MET A 22 1.70 5.87 2.35
N ALA A 23 1.99 6.22 3.60
CA ALA A 23 1.69 5.36 4.75
C ALA A 23 0.19 5.08 4.87
N THR A 24 -0.69 6.07 4.67
CA THR A 24 -2.14 5.86 4.68
C THR A 24 -2.65 5.11 3.46
N SER A 25 -1.97 5.22 2.31
CA SER A 25 -2.28 4.39 1.12
C SER A 25 -1.91 2.92 1.35
N ALA A 26 -0.84 2.68 2.10
CA ALA A 26 -0.42 1.33 2.49
C ALA A 26 -1.30 0.75 3.61
N ILE A 27 -1.67 1.55 4.63
CA ILE A 27 -2.56 1.14 5.73
C ILE A 27 -4.02 1.20 5.27
N GLY A 28 -4.35 0.34 4.30
CA GLY A 28 -5.70 0.17 3.77
C GLY A 28 -6.35 -1.17 4.17
N PRO A 29 -7.54 -1.48 3.63
CA PRO A 29 -8.21 -2.76 3.83
C PRO A 29 -7.35 -4.00 3.63
N GLY A 30 -6.50 -3.99 2.59
CA GLY A 30 -5.60 -5.09 2.25
C GLY A 30 -4.61 -5.33 3.38
N PHE A 31 -3.96 -4.27 3.85
CA PHE A 31 -3.02 -4.33 4.97
C PHE A 31 -3.66 -4.94 6.22
N LEU A 32 -4.84 -4.48 6.61
CA LEU A 32 -5.52 -4.96 7.81
C LEU A 32 -5.85 -6.44 7.69
N THR A 33 -6.46 -6.81 6.56
CA THR A 33 -6.93 -8.17 6.31
C THR A 33 -5.77 -9.15 6.16
N GLN A 34 -4.72 -8.78 5.41
CA GLN A 34 -3.54 -9.61 5.21
C GLN A 34 -2.80 -9.83 6.52
N THR A 35 -2.60 -8.78 7.33
CA THR A 35 -1.99 -8.93 8.65
C THR A 35 -2.81 -9.87 9.53
N THR A 36 -4.13 -9.73 9.55
CA THR A 36 -4.98 -10.62 10.35
C THR A 36 -4.95 -12.07 9.86
N VAL A 37 -5.21 -12.31 8.58
CA VAL A 37 -5.26 -13.65 7.98
C VAL A 37 -3.92 -14.38 8.11
N PHE A 38 -2.81 -13.72 7.80
CA PHE A 38 -1.51 -14.37 7.90
C PHE A 38 -1.08 -14.58 9.35
N THR A 39 -1.42 -13.68 10.28
CA THR A 39 -1.18 -13.91 11.71
C THR A 39 -1.98 -15.10 12.22
N GLU A 40 -3.25 -15.26 11.82
CA GLU A 40 -4.04 -16.44 12.21
C GLU A 40 -3.42 -17.73 11.67
N SER A 41 -2.87 -17.71 10.44
CA SER A 41 -2.29 -18.89 9.81
C SER A 41 -0.87 -19.26 10.25
N LEU A 42 -0.05 -18.27 10.63
CA LEU A 42 1.38 -18.43 10.95
C LEU A 42 1.71 -18.16 12.42
N LEU A 43 0.74 -17.65 13.18
CA LEU A 43 0.91 -17.24 14.57
C LEU A 43 2.15 -16.35 14.73
N ALA A 44 2.98 -16.60 15.74
CA ALA A 44 4.19 -15.84 16.01
C ALA A 44 5.21 -15.86 14.86
N SER A 45 5.21 -16.89 13.99
CA SER A 45 6.11 -16.96 12.83
C SER A 45 5.83 -15.88 11.78
N PHE A 46 4.64 -15.26 11.81
CA PHE A 46 4.35 -14.11 10.95
C PHE A 46 5.28 -12.91 11.21
N GLY A 47 5.88 -12.82 12.40
CA GLY A 47 6.88 -11.80 12.72
C GLY A 47 8.06 -11.81 11.73
N PHE A 48 8.50 -12.99 11.27
CA PHE A 48 9.56 -13.12 10.28
C PHE A 48 9.15 -12.53 8.92
N VAL A 49 7.91 -12.81 8.49
CA VAL A 49 7.34 -12.26 7.26
C VAL A 49 7.31 -10.73 7.33
N ILE A 50 6.89 -10.16 8.47
CA ILE A 50 6.91 -8.71 8.68
C ILE A 50 8.33 -8.17 8.58
N LEU A 51 9.30 -8.76 9.29
CA LEU A 51 10.69 -8.31 9.28
C LEU A 51 11.29 -8.28 7.87
N ILE A 52 11.16 -9.39 7.13
CA ILE A 52 11.67 -9.47 5.76
C ILE A 52 10.97 -8.46 4.84
N SER A 53 9.65 -8.30 5.00
CA SER A 53 8.90 -7.30 4.22
C SER A 53 9.40 -5.89 4.48
N ILE A 54 9.66 -5.51 5.73
CA ILE A 54 10.21 -4.19 6.08
C ILE A 54 11.56 -3.95 5.41
N ILE A 55 12.44 -4.96 5.42
CA ILE A 55 13.77 -4.89 4.81
C ILE A 55 13.67 -4.67 3.30
N ILE A 56 12.80 -5.43 2.63
CA ILE A 56 12.53 -5.30 1.20
C ILE A 56 11.91 -3.93 0.88
N ASP A 57 10.91 -3.51 1.66
CA ASP A 57 10.17 -2.27 1.48
C ASP A 57 11.11 -1.06 1.56
N ILE A 58 12.00 -1.01 2.57
CA ILE A 58 12.99 0.06 2.72
C ILE A 58 13.93 0.09 1.50
N GLY A 59 14.45 -1.07 1.08
CA GLY A 59 15.38 -1.15 -0.05
C GLY A 59 14.77 -0.72 -1.37
N ALA A 60 13.57 -1.21 -1.67
CA ALA A 60 12.82 -0.84 -2.86
C ALA A 60 12.51 0.67 -2.87
N GLN A 61 11.97 1.19 -1.77
CA GLN A 61 11.52 2.57 -1.71
C GLN A 61 12.67 3.57 -1.78
N LEU A 62 13.78 3.28 -1.10
CA LEU A 62 14.99 4.11 -1.15
C LEU A 62 15.53 4.25 -2.57
N ASN A 63 15.63 3.15 -3.30
CA ASN A 63 16.09 3.16 -4.68
C ASN A 63 15.14 3.96 -5.56
N ILE A 64 13.86 3.57 -5.58
CA ILE A 64 12.87 4.12 -6.52
C ILE A 64 12.68 5.62 -6.31
N TRP A 65 12.53 6.09 -5.07
CA TRP A 65 12.28 7.51 -4.81
C TRP A 65 13.47 8.39 -5.14
N ARG A 66 14.69 7.94 -4.84
CA ARG A 66 15.90 8.69 -5.18
C ARG A 66 16.05 8.81 -6.70
N ILE A 67 15.80 7.74 -7.43
CA ILE A 67 15.93 7.70 -8.90
C ILE A 67 14.88 8.61 -9.55
N ILE A 68 13.64 8.58 -9.06
CA ILE A 68 12.59 9.52 -9.49
C ILE A 68 13.03 10.97 -9.21
N ALA A 69 13.47 11.27 -7.99
CA ALA A 69 13.88 12.61 -7.59
C ALA A 69 15.01 13.17 -8.47
N VAL A 70 16.08 12.40 -8.71
CA VAL A 70 17.21 12.88 -9.54
C VAL A 70 16.88 12.98 -11.02
N SER A 71 16.00 12.11 -11.53
CA SER A 71 15.59 12.15 -12.93
C SER A 71 14.62 13.30 -13.25
N GLU A 72 13.97 13.85 -12.21
CA GLU A 72 12.88 14.84 -12.31
C GLU A 72 11.70 14.41 -13.19
N LYS A 73 11.58 13.11 -13.47
CA LYS A 73 10.58 12.52 -14.35
C LYS A 73 9.70 11.55 -13.60
N ARG A 74 8.52 11.27 -14.14
CA ARG A 74 7.67 10.20 -13.63
C ARG A 74 8.21 8.85 -14.07
N ALA A 75 7.86 7.81 -13.33
CA ALA A 75 8.42 6.47 -13.49
C ALA A 75 8.20 5.87 -14.88
N GLN A 76 7.04 6.10 -15.50
CA GLN A 76 6.76 5.64 -16.86
C GLN A 76 7.64 6.35 -17.90
N ASP A 77 7.96 7.63 -17.69
CA ASP A 77 8.79 8.40 -18.61
C ASP A 77 10.26 7.97 -18.45
N ILE A 78 10.73 7.78 -17.22
CA ILE A 78 12.05 7.18 -16.92
C ILE A 78 12.18 5.81 -17.60
N ALA A 79 11.17 4.96 -17.46
CA ALA A 79 11.17 3.64 -18.06
C ALA A 79 11.26 3.70 -19.59
N ASN A 80 10.55 4.64 -20.22
CA ASN A 80 10.62 4.83 -21.67
C ASN A 80 11.98 5.37 -22.14
N ASP A 81 12.65 6.19 -21.32
CA ASP A 81 14.01 6.66 -21.57
C ASP A 81 15.06 5.54 -21.40
N VAL A 82 14.79 4.54 -20.55
CA VAL A 82 15.63 3.35 -20.43
C VAL A 82 15.58 2.53 -21.72
N LEU A 83 14.36 2.25 -22.20
CA LEU A 83 14.09 1.51 -23.43
C LEU A 83 12.73 1.97 -24.02
N PRO A 84 12.67 2.40 -25.29
CA PRO A 84 11.40 2.78 -25.91
C PRO A 84 10.37 1.63 -25.85
N GLY A 85 9.15 1.92 -25.39
CA GLY A 85 8.09 0.92 -25.18
C GLY A 85 7.99 0.44 -23.74
N LEU A 86 9.09 0.48 -22.97
CA LEU A 86 9.11 -0.02 -21.59
C LEU A 86 8.25 0.84 -20.64
N GLY A 87 8.11 2.14 -20.91
CA GLY A 87 7.19 3.00 -20.18
C GLY A 87 5.73 2.59 -20.30
N TYR A 88 5.30 2.22 -21.51
CA TYR A 88 3.96 1.70 -21.77
C TYR A 88 3.73 0.36 -21.07
N PHE A 89 4.72 -0.54 -21.12
CA PHE A 89 4.65 -1.82 -20.42
C PHE A 89 4.54 -1.64 -18.91
N LEU A 90 5.38 -0.78 -18.31
CA LEU A 90 5.32 -0.48 -16.88
C LEU A 90 3.96 0.15 -16.51
N ALA A 91 3.48 1.13 -17.28
CA ALA A 91 2.19 1.74 -17.03
C ALA A 91 1.03 0.73 -17.12
N LEU A 92 1.06 -0.20 -18.07
CA LEU A 92 0.07 -1.28 -18.15
C LEU A 92 0.05 -2.13 -16.87
N LEU A 93 1.22 -2.58 -16.40
CA LEU A 93 1.33 -3.34 -15.16
C LEU A 93 0.77 -2.56 -13.97
N ILE A 94 1.14 -1.28 -13.85
CA ILE A 94 0.70 -0.42 -12.74
C ILE A 94 -0.79 -0.14 -12.79
N VAL A 95 -1.38 0.07 -13.97
CA VAL A 95 -2.83 0.27 -14.14
C VAL A 95 -3.59 -1.01 -13.80
N MET A 96 -3.12 -2.19 -14.23
CA MET A 96 -3.73 -3.47 -13.88
C MET A 96 -3.62 -3.77 -12.38
N GLY A 97 -2.44 -3.59 -11.79
CA GLY A 97 -2.24 -3.76 -10.35
C GLY A 97 -3.03 -2.75 -9.53
N GLY A 98 -3.11 -1.51 -9.99
CA GLY A 98 -3.96 -0.48 -9.41
C GLY A 98 -5.44 -0.83 -9.48
N LEU A 99 -5.91 -1.42 -10.58
CA LEU A 99 -7.30 -1.85 -10.72
C LEU A 99 -7.60 -2.99 -9.76
N ALA A 100 -6.72 -3.99 -9.69
CA ALA A 100 -6.79 -5.07 -8.71
C ALA A 100 -6.88 -4.52 -7.29
N PHE A 101 -5.96 -3.63 -6.91
CA PHE A 101 -5.96 -3.00 -5.59
C PHE A 101 -7.24 -2.22 -5.31
N ASN A 102 -7.80 -1.55 -6.32
CA ASN A 102 -9.05 -0.80 -6.19
C ASN A 102 -10.26 -1.72 -5.98
N ILE A 103 -10.29 -2.89 -6.63
CA ILE A 103 -11.29 -3.94 -6.36
C ILE A 103 -11.19 -4.35 -4.88
N GLY A 104 -9.97 -4.54 -4.36
CA GLY A 104 -9.72 -4.79 -2.94
C GLY A 104 -10.21 -3.66 -2.03
N ASN A 105 -9.91 -2.41 -2.35
CA ASN A 105 -10.38 -1.27 -1.57
C ASN A 105 -11.92 -1.20 -1.54
N ILE A 106 -12.59 -1.42 -2.66
CA ILE A 106 -14.06 -1.50 -2.72
C ILE A 106 -14.58 -2.66 -1.85
N ALA A 107 -13.92 -3.81 -1.89
CA ALA A 107 -14.25 -4.94 -1.00
C ALA A 107 -14.13 -4.55 0.48
N GLY A 108 -13.07 -3.83 0.84
CA GLY A 108 -12.85 -3.29 2.17
C GLY A 108 -13.93 -2.28 2.61
N ALA A 109 -14.39 -1.43 1.71
CA ALA A 109 -15.49 -0.51 1.98
C ALA A 109 -16.81 -1.29 2.21
N GLY A 110 -17.02 -2.36 1.44
CA GLY A 110 -18.10 -3.32 1.65
C GLY A 110 -18.05 -3.98 3.04
N LEU A 111 -16.87 -4.44 3.47
CA LEU A 111 -16.68 -5.00 4.80
C LEU A 111 -16.91 -3.97 5.92
N GLY A 112 -16.43 -2.74 5.75
CA GLY A 112 -16.65 -1.65 6.71
C GLY A 112 -18.12 -1.31 6.86
N THR A 113 -18.86 -1.18 5.75
CA THR A 113 -20.32 -0.94 5.78
C THR A 113 -21.11 -2.12 6.32
N ASN A 114 -20.69 -3.37 6.06
CA ASN A 114 -21.26 -4.55 6.68
C ASN A 114 -21.15 -4.49 8.21
N VAL A 115 -19.98 -4.12 8.74
CA VAL A 115 -19.78 -3.91 10.18
C VAL A 115 -20.70 -2.82 10.73
N LEU A 116 -20.86 -1.71 9.99
CA LEU A 116 -21.65 -0.56 10.46
C LEU A 116 -23.16 -0.82 10.44
N PHE A 117 -23.68 -1.33 9.32
CA PHE A 117 -25.11 -1.36 9.03
C PHE A 117 -25.70 -2.77 8.90
N GLY A 118 -24.87 -3.82 8.93
CA GLY A 118 -25.32 -5.21 8.78
C GLY A 118 -25.75 -5.58 7.35
N ILE A 119 -25.48 -4.73 6.36
CA ILE A 119 -25.80 -4.99 4.95
C ILE A 119 -24.74 -5.90 4.29
N SER A 120 -25.07 -6.53 3.16
CA SER A 120 -24.09 -7.35 2.42
C SER A 120 -22.87 -6.52 1.99
N ALA A 121 -21.70 -7.15 1.91
CA ALA A 121 -20.47 -6.49 1.47
C ALA A 121 -20.61 -5.95 0.03
N GLN A 122 -21.34 -6.63 -0.85
CA GLN A 122 -21.62 -6.19 -2.22
C GLN A 122 -22.48 -4.94 -2.25
N THR A 123 -23.58 -4.89 -1.49
CA THR A 123 -24.43 -3.69 -1.39
C THR A 123 -23.63 -2.51 -0.83
N GLY A 124 -22.87 -2.77 0.24
CA GLY A 124 -21.99 -1.79 0.86
C GLY A 124 -20.92 -1.23 -0.10
N ALA A 125 -20.34 -2.10 -0.92
CA ALA A 125 -19.39 -1.73 -1.95
C ALA A 125 -20.00 -0.85 -3.05
N ILE A 126 -21.22 -1.15 -3.51
CA ILE A 126 -21.93 -0.32 -4.49
C ILE A 126 -22.15 1.09 -3.94
N LEU A 127 -22.69 1.20 -2.74
CA LEU A 127 -22.93 2.48 -2.09
C LEU A 127 -21.64 3.28 -1.90
N SER A 128 -20.58 2.59 -1.46
CA SER A 128 -19.27 3.21 -1.25
C SER A 128 -18.59 3.62 -2.56
N GLY A 129 -18.76 2.85 -3.64
CA GLY A 129 -18.26 3.20 -4.97
C GLY A 129 -18.94 4.44 -5.54
N ILE A 130 -20.28 4.53 -5.42
CA ILE A 130 -21.05 5.73 -5.81
C ILE A 130 -20.57 6.94 -5.00
N LEU A 131 -20.40 6.78 -3.69
CA LEU A 131 -19.89 7.85 -2.83
C LEU A 131 -18.47 8.28 -3.24
N ALA A 132 -17.57 7.33 -3.52
CA ALA A 132 -16.20 7.63 -3.93
C ALA A 132 -16.16 8.44 -5.24
N ILE A 133 -17.02 8.10 -6.21
CA ILE A 133 -17.20 8.88 -7.44
C ILE A 133 -17.70 10.30 -7.11
N GLY A 134 -18.70 10.43 -6.23
CA GLY A 134 -19.20 11.73 -5.78
C GLY A 134 -18.14 12.59 -5.10
N ILE A 135 -17.33 12.00 -4.20
CA ILE A 135 -16.21 12.67 -3.54
C ILE A 135 -15.16 13.11 -4.57
N PHE A 136 -14.84 12.27 -5.55
CA PHE A 136 -13.88 12.62 -6.59
C PHE A 136 -14.35 13.80 -7.45
N MET A 137 -15.65 13.88 -7.74
CA MET A 137 -16.23 14.97 -8.53
C MET A 137 -16.23 16.33 -7.79
N VAL A 138 -16.21 16.32 -6.45
CA VAL A 138 -16.27 17.53 -5.63
C VAL A 138 -14.87 17.84 -5.07
N ARG A 139 -14.23 18.88 -5.62
CA ARG A 139 -12.84 19.25 -5.30
C ARG A 139 -12.64 19.57 -3.81
N GLU A 140 -13.63 20.18 -3.18
CA GLU A 140 -13.66 20.52 -1.76
C GLU A 140 -13.84 19.26 -0.88
N ALA A 141 -14.59 18.27 -1.36
CA ALA A 141 -14.81 17.01 -0.65
C ALA A 141 -13.52 16.19 -0.54
N GLY A 142 -12.65 16.23 -1.56
CA GLY A 142 -11.33 15.59 -1.48
C GLY A 142 -10.47 16.11 -0.32
N LYS A 143 -10.38 17.43 -0.13
CA LYS A 143 -9.62 18.03 0.99
C LYS A 143 -10.21 17.69 2.35
N ALA A 144 -11.54 17.67 2.45
CA ALA A 144 -12.23 17.29 3.68
C ALA A 144 -12.02 15.81 3.99
N MET A 145 -12.07 14.95 2.97
CA MET A 145 -11.87 13.52 3.10
C MET A 145 -10.43 13.17 3.49
N ASP A 146 -9.43 13.88 2.95
CA ASP A 146 -8.02 13.73 3.35
C ASP A 146 -7.83 14.01 4.85
N LYS A 147 -8.43 15.10 5.37
CA LYS A 147 -8.40 15.41 6.81
C LYS A 147 -9.14 14.38 7.64
N PHE A 148 -10.31 13.95 7.17
CA PHE A 148 -11.11 12.95 7.86
C PHE A 148 -10.37 11.60 7.96
N ALA A 149 -9.75 11.16 6.88
CA ALA A 149 -8.93 9.95 6.85
C ALA A 149 -7.70 10.06 7.74
N GLN A 150 -7.06 11.24 7.81
CA GLN A 150 -5.97 11.49 8.74
C GLN A 150 -6.41 11.33 10.20
N ILE A 151 -7.54 11.93 10.59
CA ILE A 151 -8.10 11.80 11.95
C ILE A 151 -8.41 10.33 12.25
N LEU A 152 -9.10 9.64 11.34
CA LEU A 152 -9.42 8.23 11.52
C LEU A 152 -8.20 7.32 11.51
N GLY A 153 -7.13 7.70 10.82
CA GLY A 153 -5.83 7.04 10.93
C GLY A 153 -5.28 7.09 12.35
N PHE A 154 -5.33 8.26 13.01
CA PHE A 154 -4.93 8.37 14.42
C PHE A 154 -5.84 7.55 15.35
N VAL A 155 -7.15 7.58 15.11
CA VAL A 155 -8.12 6.73 15.84
C VAL A 155 -7.79 5.25 15.65
N MET A 156 -7.43 4.83 14.44
CA MET A 156 -7.03 3.47 14.13
C MET A 156 -5.80 3.04 14.92
N ILE A 157 -4.76 3.88 14.94
CA ILE A 157 -3.53 3.63 15.69
C ILE A 157 -3.89 3.45 17.17
N GLY A 158 -4.64 4.39 17.74
CA GLY A 158 -5.06 4.33 19.14
C GLY A 158 -5.87 3.08 19.48
N LEU A 159 -6.87 2.74 18.65
CA LEU A 159 -7.67 1.54 18.83
C LEU A 159 -6.83 0.26 18.72
N THR A 160 -5.93 0.18 17.75
CA THR A 160 -5.05 -0.99 17.56
C THR A 160 -4.10 -1.18 18.73
N VAL A 161 -3.51 -0.09 19.24
CA VAL A 161 -2.65 -0.13 20.43
C VAL A 161 -3.44 -0.55 21.66
N TYR A 162 -4.66 -0.03 21.85
CA TYR A 162 -5.55 -0.45 22.92
C TYR A 162 -5.88 -1.96 22.84
N VAL A 163 -6.24 -2.45 21.66
CA VAL A 163 -6.50 -3.87 21.42
C VAL A 163 -5.26 -4.72 21.67
N MET A 164 -4.08 -4.26 21.24
CA MET A 164 -2.82 -4.96 21.48
C MET A 164 -2.56 -5.15 22.98
N PHE A 165 -2.76 -4.13 23.81
CA PHE A 165 -2.54 -4.28 25.26
C PHE A 165 -3.61 -5.13 25.93
N THR A 166 -4.87 -4.97 25.55
CA THR A 166 -5.97 -5.77 26.12
C THR A 166 -5.87 -7.26 25.75
N ALA A 167 -5.40 -7.56 24.55
CA ALA A 167 -5.21 -8.93 24.08
C ALA A 167 -4.01 -9.66 24.71
N SER A 168 -3.16 -8.97 25.48
CA SER A 168 -2.00 -9.54 26.20
C SER A 168 -1.18 -10.53 25.36
N PRO A 169 -0.66 -10.12 24.19
CA PRO A 169 0.01 -11.03 23.27
C PRO A 169 1.30 -11.62 23.84
N PRO A 170 1.70 -12.82 23.39
CA PRO A 170 2.96 -13.45 23.75
C PRO A 170 4.14 -12.75 23.04
N VAL A 171 4.47 -11.52 23.47
CA VAL A 171 5.51 -10.67 22.84
C VAL A 171 6.87 -11.37 22.82
N GLY A 172 7.23 -12.11 23.87
CA GLY A 172 8.50 -12.85 23.92
C GLY A 172 8.59 -13.89 22.80
N GLU A 173 7.54 -14.67 22.59
CA GLU A 173 7.47 -15.65 21.49
C GLU A 173 7.49 -14.95 20.14
N ALA A 174 6.72 -13.87 19.98
CA ALA A 174 6.70 -13.09 18.75
C ALA A 174 8.10 -12.57 18.37
N VAL A 175 8.89 -12.09 19.34
CA VAL A 175 10.27 -11.65 19.10
C VAL A 175 11.15 -12.81 18.67
N VAL A 176 11.10 -13.95 19.37
CA VAL A 176 11.92 -15.13 19.02
C VAL A 176 11.58 -15.63 17.62
N LYS A 177 10.28 -15.83 17.32
CA LYS A 177 9.80 -16.35 16.03
C LYS A 177 9.96 -15.36 14.88
N THR A 178 10.18 -14.07 15.18
CA THR A 178 10.57 -13.08 14.17
C THR A 178 11.95 -13.37 13.56
N PHE A 179 12.88 -13.94 14.34
CA PHE A 179 14.23 -14.28 13.87
C PHE A 179 14.40 -15.77 13.60
N VAL A 180 13.63 -16.62 14.28
CA VAL A 180 13.67 -18.09 14.13
C VAL A 180 12.23 -18.61 13.94
N PRO A 181 11.63 -18.42 12.75
CA PRO A 181 10.25 -18.85 12.49
C PRO A 181 10.15 -20.37 12.39
N ASP A 182 9.00 -20.92 12.78
CA ASP A 182 8.70 -22.34 12.57
C ASP A 182 8.28 -22.62 11.13
N LYS A 183 7.65 -21.63 10.49
CA LYS A 183 7.18 -21.70 9.10
C LYS A 183 7.50 -20.42 8.36
N ILE A 184 8.08 -20.56 7.18
CA ILE A 184 8.28 -19.46 6.23
C ILE A 184 7.22 -19.60 5.14
N ASP A 185 6.45 -18.54 4.93
CA ASP A 185 5.40 -18.50 3.92
C ASP A 185 5.71 -17.44 2.86
N ILE A 186 6.05 -17.91 1.66
CA ILE A 186 6.46 -17.06 0.54
C ILE A 186 5.29 -16.22 0.02
N LEU A 187 4.08 -16.77 0.01
CA LEU A 187 2.89 -16.03 -0.41
C LEU A 187 2.66 -14.86 0.55
N ALA A 188 2.81 -15.07 1.86
CA ALA A 188 2.69 -14.00 2.85
C ALA A 188 3.74 -12.90 2.63
N ILE A 189 5.00 -13.25 2.36
CA ILE A 189 6.07 -12.26 2.09
C ILE A 189 5.72 -11.42 0.85
N VAL A 190 5.42 -12.07 -0.28
CA VAL A 190 5.10 -11.37 -1.54
C VAL A 190 3.85 -10.50 -1.38
N THR A 191 2.85 -11.00 -0.66
CA THR A 191 1.60 -10.27 -0.43
C THR A 191 1.81 -9.04 0.43
N LEU A 192 2.60 -9.12 1.51
CA LEU A 192 2.89 -7.98 2.38
C LEU A 192 3.71 -6.91 1.67
N VAL A 193 4.77 -7.32 0.97
CA VAL A 193 5.59 -6.42 0.15
C VAL A 193 4.73 -5.75 -0.92
N GLY A 194 3.90 -6.51 -1.62
CA GLY A 194 2.98 -5.98 -2.61
C GLY A 194 1.94 -5.02 -2.05
N GLY A 195 1.48 -5.25 -0.83
CA GLY A 195 0.57 -4.37 -0.09
C GLY A 195 1.20 -3.07 0.41
N THR A 196 2.53 -3.02 0.64
CA THR A 196 3.22 -1.79 1.11
C THR A 196 3.88 -1.00 -0.03
N VAL A 197 4.59 -1.68 -0.92
CA VAL A 197 5.44 -1.08 -1.96
C VAL A 197 5.23 -1.73 -3.32
N GLY A 198 4.11 -2.42 -3.54
CA GLY A 198 3.75 -2.97 -4.84
C GLY A 198 2.91 -2.02 -5.69
N GLY A 199 2.87 -2.30 -6.99
CA GLY A 199 2.05 -1.56 -7.96
C GLY A 199 2.27 -0.04 -7.90
N TYR A 200 1.18 0.73 -7.83
CA TYR A 200 1.25 2.19 -7.82
C TYR A 200 1.81 2.77 -6.51
N ILE A 201 1.76 2.02 -5.39
CA ILE A 201 2.06 2.54 -4.04
C ILE A 201 3.53 2.95 -3.94
N THR A 202 4.42 2.18 -4.57
CA THR A 202 5.86 2.45 -4.67
C THR A 202 6.14 3.85 -5.20
N PHE A 203 5.33 4.29 -6.16
CA PHE A 203 5.54 5.51 -6.91
C PHE A 203 4.74 6.70 -6.40
N ALA A 204 3.63 6.46 -5.69
CA ALA A 204 2.67 7.49 -5.29
C ALA A 204 3.33 8.66 -4.54
N GLY A 205 4.16 8.38 -3.53
CA GLY A 205 4.83 9.44 -2.78
C GLY A 205 5.95 10.11 -3.58
N GLY A 206 6.72 9.35 -4.37
CA GLY A 206 7.78 9.89 -5.24
C GLY A 206 7.22 10.85 -6.30
N HIS A 207 6.15 10.48 -7.00
CA HIS A 207 5.47 11.35 -7.97
C HIS A 207 4.89 12.59 -7.31
N ARG A 208 4.33 12.45 -6.09
CA ARG A 208 3.78 13.59 -5.36
C ARG A 208 4.87 14.57 -4.90
N LEU A 209 6.06 14.09 -4.55
CA LEU A 209 7.21 14.94 -4.27
C LEU A 209 7.67 15.71 -5.53
N ILE A 210 7.71 15.04 -6.69
CA ILE A 210 7.99 15.69 -7.98
C ILE A 210 6.94 16.77 -8.28
N ASP A 211 5.65 16.45 -8.16
CA ASP A 211 4.54 17.39 -8.40
C ASP A 211 4.59 18.60 -7.44
N ALA A 212 5.15 18.42 -6.24
CA ALA A 212 5.36 19.47 -5.24
C ALA A 212 6.67 20.28 -5.44
N GLY A 213 7.47 19.94 -6.45
CA GLY A 213 8.75 20.60 -6.74
C GLY A 213 9.93 20.11 -5.88
N VAL A 214 9.77 19.04 -5.09
CA VAL A 214 10.85 18.41 -4.32
C VAL A 214 11.56 17.40 -5.21
N LYS A 215 12.57 17.88 -5.97
CA LYS A 215 13.26 17.13 -7.02
C LYS A 215 14.73 17.56 -7.14
N GLY A 216 15.51 16.82 -7.94
CA GLY A 216 16.94 17.04 -8.12
C GLY A 216 17.80 16.42 -7.02
N GLN A 217 19.12 16.50 -7.18
CA GLN A 217 20.09 15.89 -6.25
C GLN A 217 20.09 16.54 -4.86
N GLU A 218 19.84 17.86 -4.79
CA GLU A 218 19.80 18.61 -3.53
C GLU A 218 18.67 18.13 -2.60
N ALA A 219 17.57 17.63 -3.17
CA ALA A 219 16.43 17.10 -2.44
C ALA A 219 16.65 15.66 -1.92
N LEU A 220 17.75 15.00 -2.26
CA LEU A 220 17.95 13.58 -1.91
C LEU A 220 17.92 13.26 -0.41
N PRO A 221 18.52 14.07 0.50
CA PRO A 221 18.43 13.80 1.93
C PRO A 221 16.97 13.82 2.42
N GLU A 222 16.18 14.75 1.88
CA GLU A 222 14.77 14.93 2.19
C GLU A 222 13.94 13.75 1.68
N VAL A 223 14.10 13.40 0.39
CA VAL A 223 13.44 12.27 -0.25
C VAL A 223 13.77 10.94 0.44
N THR A 224 15.05 10.73 0.78
CA THR A 224 15.53 9.54 1.51
C THR A 224 14.84 9.43 2.86
N ARG A 225 14.83 10.50 3.66
CA ARG A 225 14.17 10.52 4.97
C ARG A 225 12.66 10.31 4.85
N GLY A 226 12.03 10.91 3.85
CA GLY A 226 10.59 10.77 3.58
C GLY A 226 10.21 9.32 3.29
N SER A 227 10.97 8.65 2.42
CA SER A 227 10.73 7.23 2.08
C SER A 227 10.86 6.30 3.28
N ILE A 228 11.93 6.43 4.08
CA ILE A 228 12.14 5.62 5.29
C ILE A 228 11.03 5.88 6.31
N PHE A 229 10.65 7.14 6.52
CA PHE A 229 9.61 7.51 7.48
C PHE A 229 8.25 6.93 7.10
N ALA A 230 7.90 6.95 5.81
CA ALA A 230 6.67 6.35 5.31
C ALA A 230 6.60 4.85 5.60
N ILE A 231 7.67 4.12 5.26
CA ILE A 231 7.77 2.67 5.56
C ILE A 231 7.75 2.44 7.08
N GLY A 232 8.45 3.26 7.86
CA GLY A 232 8.48 3.16 9.32
C GLY A 232 7.10 3.26 9.96
N ILE A 233 6.26 4.21 9.53
CA ILE A 233 4.87 4.33 10.01
C ILE A 233 4.06 3.08 9.66
N ALA A 234 4.09 2.64 8.40
CA ALA A 234 3.37 1.45 7.96
C ALA A 234 3.83 0.19 8.73
N SER A 235 5.14 0.07 8.95
CA SER A 235 5.76 -1.05 9.68
C SER A 235 5.35 -1.09 11.14
N LEU A 236 5.37 0.06 11.82
CA LEU A 236 4.96 0.16 13.21
C LEU A 236 3.50 -0.26 13.38
N MET A 237 2.63 0.22 12.48
CA MET A 237 1.23 -0.19 12.49
C MET A 237 1.04 -1.68 12.22
N ARG A 238 1.89 -2.28 11.37
CA ARG A 238 1.82 -3.70 11.07
C ARG A 238 2.19 -4.53 12.29
N ILE A 239 3.21 -4.09 13.04
CA ILE A 239 3.64 -4.73 14.28
C ILE A 239 2.55 -4.63 15.34
N PHE A 240 1.95 -3.46 15.55
CA PHE A 240 0.85 -3.31 16.51
C PHE A 240 -0.36 -4.17 16.15
N LEU A 241 -0.74 -4.20 14.88
CA LEU A 241 -1.86 -5.02 14.43
C LEU A 241 -1.54 -6.52 14.52
N PHE A 242 -0.32 -6.93 14.15
CA PHE A 242 0.14 -8.31 14.32
C PHE A 242 0.06 -8.75 15.77
N LEU A 243 0.58 -7.96 16.70
CA LEU A 243 0.53 -8.28 18.13
C LEU A 243 -0.91 -8.30 18.65
N ALA A 244 -1.76 -7.36 18.22
CA ALA A 244 -3.20 -7.38 18.52
C ALA A 244 -3.88 -8.68 18.06
N VAL A 245 -3.67 -9.08 16.81
CA VAL A 245 -4.24 -10.31 16.26
C VAL A 245 -3.68 -11.53 16.99
N LEU A 246 -2.35 -11.58 17.18
CA LEU A 246 -1.66 -12.68 17.84
C LEU A 246 -2.21 -12.89 19.25
N GLY A 247 -2.41 -11.83 20.02
CA GLY A 247 -2.98 -11.93 21.36
C GLY A 247 -4.38 -12.53 21.37
N VAL A 248 -5.24 -12.14 20.42
CA VAL A 248 -6.59 -12.71 20.30
C VAL A 248 -6.55 -14.19 19.92
N VAL A 249 -5.77 -14.57 18.91
CA VAL A 249 -5.71 -15.96 18.43
C VAL A 249 -4.97 -16.88 19.41
N SER A 250 -3.97 -16.38 20.14
CA SER A 250 -3.26 -17.13 21.18
C SER A 250 -4.14 -17.45 22.40
N GLN A 251 -5.22 -16.71 22.61
CA GLN A 251 -6.25 -17.05 23.61
C GLN A 251 -7.21 -18.15 23.14
N GLY A 252 -7.03 -18.69 21.92
CA GLY A 252 -7.88 -19.71 21.32
C GLY A 252 -9.18 -19.16 20.73
N LEU A 253 -9.31 -17.83 20.61
CA LEU A 253 -10.47 -17.19 20.00
C LEU A 253 -10.39 -17.29 18.48
N LYS A 254 -11.47 -17.77 17.85
CA LYS A 254 -11.56 -17.94 16.39
C LYS A 254 -12.03 -16.64 15.74
N LEU A 255 -11.38 -16.26 14.64
CA LEU A 255 -11.81 -15.12 13.84
C LEU A 255 -12.94 -15.52 12.90
N ASP A 256 -13.83 -14.57 12.59
CA ASP A 256 -14.88 -14.78 11.60
C ASP A 256 -14.26 -14.72 10.19
N PRO A 257 -14.30 -15.80 9.40
CA PRO A 257 -13.72 -15.80 8.04
C PRO A 257 -14.39 -14.79 7.10
N ALA A 258 -15.62 -14.32 7.40
CA ALA A 258 -16.30 -13.31 6.59
C ALA A 258 -15.67 -11.91 6.77
N ASN A 259 -15.17 -11.61 7.97
CA ASN A 259 -14.48 -10.36 8.26
C ASN A 259 -13.45 -10.51 9.40
N PRO A 260 -12.33 -11.22 9.15
CA PRO A 260 -11.33 -11.53 10.18
C PRO A 260 -10.81 -10.32 10.95
N PRO A 261 -10.45 -9.18 10.30
CA PRO A 261 -9.89 -8.07 11.05
C PRO A 261 -10.94 -7.47 11.98
N ALA A 262 -12.21 -7.37 11.60
CA ALA A 262 -13.26 -6.87 12.48
C ALA A 262 -13.45 -7.75 13.73
N SER A 263 -13.32 -9.07 13.59
CA SER A 263 -13.42 -10.00 14.72
C SER A 263 -12.36 -9.73 15.79
N VAL A 264 -11.14 -9.37 15.40
CA VAL A 264 -10.06 -9.05 16.36
C VAL A 264 -10.47 -7.90 17.27
N PHE A 265 -10.99 -6.82 16.68
CA PHE A 265 -11.44 -5.65 17.44
C PHE A 265 -12.71 -5.95 18.24
N GLN A 266 -13.60 -6.78 17.72
CA GLN A 266 -14.81 -7.20 18.44
C GLN A 266 -14.49 -8.06 19.66
N LEU A 267 -13.59 -9.02 19.52
CA LEU A 267 -13.22 -9.96 20.57
C LEU A 267 -12.45 -9.27 21.70
N ALA A 268 -11.58 -8.31 21.36
CA ALA A 268 -10.78 -7.61 22.36
C ALA A 268 -11.47 -6.38 22.98
N ALA A 269 -12.32 -5.67 22.22
CA ALA A 269 -12.89 -4.38 22.63
C ALA A 269 -14.43 -4.32 22.50
N GLY A 270 -15.09 -5.47 22.33
CA GLY A 270 -16.54 -5.60 22.26
C GLY A 270 -17.16 -4.90 21.04
N ASN A 271 -18.47 -4.68 21.11
CA ASN A 271 -19.22 -4.04 20.01
C ASN A 271 -18.77 -2.59 19.75
N PHE A 272 -18.23 -1.90 20.76
CA PHE A 272 -17.65 -0.57 20.58
C PHE A 272 -16.43 -0.62 19.65
N GLY A 273 -15.46 -1.51 19.94
CA GLY A 273 -14.29 -1.71 19.09
C GLY A 273 -14.67 -2.16 17.67
N TYR A 274 -15.63 -3.08 17.57
CA TYR A 274 -16.18 -3.55 16.28
C TYR A 274 -16.70 -2.39 15.42
N LYS A 275 -17.57 -1.53 15.98
CA LYS A 275 -18.16 -0.41 15.22
C LYS A 275 -17.13 0.67 14.86
N ILE A 276 -16.22 1.03 15.78
CA ILE A 276 -15.16 1.99 15.47
C ILE A 276 -14.24 1.46 14.36
N PHE A 277 -13.87 0.17 14.42
CA PHE A 277 -13.14 -0.48 13.34
C PHE A 277 -13.87 -0.38 12.00
N GLY A 278 -15.19 -0.61 11.98
CA GLY A 278 -16.01 -0.45 10.78
C GLY A 278 -15.93 0.95 10.17
N ILE A 279 -16.00 2.01 10.98
CA ILE A 279 -15.88 3.41 10.53
C ILE A 279 -14.50 3.64 9.91
N VAL A 280 -13.46 3.21 10.60
CA VAL A 280 -12.06 3.42 10.19
C VAL A 280 -11.76 2.64 8.90
N MET A 281 -12.13 1.36 8.84
CA MET A 281 -11.92 0.51 7.67
C MET A 281 -12.67 1.07 6.46
N TRP A 282 -13.91 1.51 6.64
CA TRP A 282 -14.69 2.13 5.56
C TRP A 282 -14.05 3.43 5.05
N ALA A 283 -13.66 4.33 5.96
CA ALA A 283 -13.07 5.60 5.55
C ALA A 283 -11.72 5.42 4.85
N ALA A 284 -10.86 4.54 5.38
CA ALA A 284 -9.58 4.19 4.75
C ALA A 284 -9.78 3.55 3.38
N ALA A 285 -10.81 2.71 3.24
CA ALA A 285 -11.18 2.11 1.97
C ALA A 285 -11.60 3.17 0.94
N VAL A 286 -12.55 4.05 1.28
CA VAL A 286 -13.09 5.07 0.36
C VAL A 286 -12.00 6.05 -0.10
N THR A 287 -11.11 6.49 0.79
CA THR A 287 -9.98 7.35 0.40
C THR A 287 -9.00 6.64 -0.51
N SER A 288 -8.70 5.38 -0.20
CA SER A 288 -7.81 4.56 -1.02
C SER A 288 -8.43 4.25 -2.39
N VAL A 289 -9.76 4.15 -2.51
CA VAL A 289 -10.44 4.01 -3.81
C VAL A 289 -10.13 5.17 -4.74
N VAL A 290 -10.28 6.40 -4.23
CA VAL A 290 -10.01 7.61 -5.02
C VAL A 290 -8.51 7.74 -5.33
N GLY A 291 -7.65 7.48 -4.33
CA GLY A 291 -6.20 7.58 -4.45
C GLY A 291 -5.60 6.57 -5.44
N ALA A 292 -6.04 5.31 -5.39
CA ALA A 292 -5.59 4.25 -6.30
C ALA A 292 -6.00 4.55 -7.74
N ALA A 293 -7.26 4.96 -7.97
CA ALA A 293 -7.76 5.30 -9.29
C ALA A 293 -7.02 6.52 -9.88
N TYR A 294 -6.87 7.61 -9.11
CA TYR A 294 -6.14 8.79 -9.54
C TYR A 294 -4.68 8.47 -9.91
N THR A 295 -3.97 7.77 -9.02
CA THR A 295 -2.55 7.49 -9.22
C THR A 295 -2.35 6.57 -10.41
N SER A 296 -3.16 5.52 -10.56
CA SER A 296 -3.09 4.59 -11.70
C SER A 296 -3.32 5.29 -13.03
N VAL A 297 -4.35 6.13 -13.13
CA VAL A 297 -4.60 6.91 -14.37
C VAL A 297 -3.47 7.89 -14.64
N SER A 298 -2.78 8.39 -13.60
CA SER A 298 -1.67 9.31 -13.79
C SER A 298 -0.46 8.72 -14.52
N PHE A 299 -0.32 7.39 -14.58
CA PHE A 299 0.73 6.70 -15.34
C PHE A 299 0.48 6.68 -16.85
N ILE A 300 -0.75 6.89 -17.30
CA ILE A 300 -1.11 6.86 -18.73
C ILE A 300 -1.39 8.26 -19.29
N ARG A 301 -1.48 9.28 -18.44
CA ARG A 301 -1.78 10.66 -18.84
C ARG A 301 -0.78 11.23 -19.84
N THR A 302 0.50 10.90 -19.71
CA THR A 302 1.57 11.44 -20.58
C THR A 302 1.63 10.78 -21.96
N PHE A 303 0.85 9.72 -22.21
CA PHE A 303 0.94 8.97 -23.47
C PHE A 303 0.18 9.60 -24.63
N HIS A 304 -0.91 10.35 -24.36
CA HIS A 304 -1.69 10.99 -25.41
C HIS A 304 -2.49 12.19 -24.89
N PRO A 305 -2.57 13.33 -25.60
CA PRO A 305 -3.35 14.51 -25.17
C PRO A 305 -4.83 14.21 -24.86
N TRP A 306 -5.41 13.20 -25.53
CA TRP A 306 -6.79 12.76 -25.25
C TRP A 306 -6.94 12.16 -23.84
N LEU A 307 -5.96 11.39 -23.37
CA LEU A 307 -5.96 10.80 -22.03
C LEU A 307 -5.85 11.89 -20.97
N GLU A 308 -5.01 12.89 -21.22
CA GLU A 308 -4.91 14.09 -20.38
C GLU A 308 -6.23 14.88 -20.36
N LYS A 309 -6.87 15.09 -21.51
CA LYS A 309 -8.15 15.81 -21.58
C LYS A 309 -9.31 15.08 -20.88
N HIS A 310 -9.29 13.75 -20.86
CA HIS A 310 -10.40 12.92 -20.35
C HIS A 310 -10.08 12.16 -19.07
N HIS A 311 -8.96 12.46 -18.39
CA HIS A 311 -8.49 11.71 -17.22
C HIS A 311 -9.54 11.58 -16.11
N GLN A 312 -10.36 12.61 -15.86
CA GLN A 312 -11.45 12.54 -14.87
C GLN A 312 -12.47 11.46 -15.21
N LYS A 313 -12.87 11.34 -16.48
CA LYS A 313 -13.80 10.29 -16.92
C LYS A 313 -13.16 8.90 -16.78
N ILE A 314 -11.88 8.78 -17.09
CA ILE A 314 -11.13 7.52 -16.95
C ILE A 314 -11.08 7.10 -15.47
N ILE A 315 -10.84 8.03 -14.54
CA ILE A 315 -10.85 7.75 -13.09
C ILE A 315 -12.23 7.28 -12.64
N ILE A 316 -13.31 7.94 -13.06
CA ILE A 316 -14.68 7.53 -12.73
C ILE A 316 -14.96 6.12 -13.26
N SER A 317 -14.61 5.86 -14.54
CA SER A 317 -14.75 4.52 -15.13
C SER A 317 -13.92 3.47 -14.40
N PHE A 318 -12.72 3.82 -13.94
CA PHE A 318 -11.85 2.93 -13.18
C PHE A 318 -12.50 2.50 -11.86
N ILE A 319 -13.06 3.44 -11.11
CA ILE A 319 -13.81 3.16 -9.88
C ILE A 319 -15.02 2.29 -10.21
N ALA A 320 -15.84 2.68 -11.19
CA ALA A 320 -17.04 1.92 -11.58
C ALA A 320 -16.72 0.48 -12.00
N ILE A 321 -15.70 0.26 -12.84
CA ILE A 321 -15.26 -1.07 -13.26
C ILE A 321 -14.79 -1.88 -12.05
N SER A 322 -13.98 -1.31 -11.17
CA SER A 322 -13.52 -2.02 -9.97
C SER A 322 -14.67 -2.42 -9.05
N THR A 323 -15.70 -1.58 -8.91
CA THR A 323 -16.91 -1.89 -8.15
C THR A 323 -17.69 -3.02 -8.79
N ILE A 324 -17.92 -2.96 -10.11
CA ILE A 324 -18.64 -3.99 -10.86
C ILE A 324 -17.92 -5.34 -10.73
N VAL A 325 -16.60 -5.37 -10.94
CA VAL A 325 -15.80 -6.59 -10.82
C VAL A 325 -15.89 -7.17 -9.40
N PHE A 326 -15.77 -6.34 -8.36
CA PHE A 326 -15.93 -6.82 -6.99
C PHE A 326 -17.30 -7.46 -6.75
N VAL A 327 -18.38 -6.78 -7.17
CA VAL A 327 -19.76 -7.25 -6.96
C VAL A 327 -19.99 -8.60 -7.63
N PHE A 328 -19.43 -8.82 -8.82
CA PHE A 328 -19.52 -10.12 -9.51
C PHE A 328 -18.72 -11.23 -8.83
N VAL A 329 -17.53 -10.94 -8.29
CA VAL A 329 -16.67 -11.96 -7.66
C VAL A 329 -17.15 -12.32 -6.24
N GLY A 330 -17.55 -11.33 -5.43
CA GLY A 330 -18.22 -11.55 -4.14
C GLY A 330 -17.39 -12.16 -3.00
N ARG A 331 -16.05 -12.22 -3.11
CA ARG A 331 -15.14 -12.82 -2.10
C ARG A 331 -14.18 -11.78 -1.50
N PRO A 332 -14.63 -10.92 -0.56
CA PRO A 332 -13.86 -9.75 -0.14
C PRO A 332 -12.50 -10.09 0.47
N VAL A 333 -12.42 -11.07 1.38
CA VAL A 333 -11.18 -11.45 2.05
C VAL A 333 -10.17 -12.05 1.07
N SER A 334 -10.58 -13.00 0.23
CA SER A 334 -9.72 -13.60 -0.81
C SER A 334 -9.20 -12.57 -1.79
N ILE A 335 -10.05 -11.62 -2.21
CA ILE A 335 -9.64 -10.50 -3.07
C ILE A 335 -8.59 -9.65 -2.36
N LEU A 336 -8.81 -9.27 -1.08
CA LEU A 336 -7.88 -8.44 -0.32
C LEU A 336 -6.49 -9.08 -0.16
N VAL A 337 -6.41 -10.41 -0.07
CA VAL A 337 -5.13 -11.13 -0.10
C VAL A 337 -4.55 -11.18 -1.52
N LEU A 338 -5.35 -11.56 -2.51
CA LEU A 338 -4.93 -11.69 -3.91
C LEU A 338 -4.31 -10.40 -4.45
N VAL A 339 -4.93 -9.25 -4.20
CA VAL A 339 -4.47 -7.97 -4.76
C VAL A 339 -3.11 -7.55 -4.24
N GLY A 340 -2.78 -7.92 -2.98
CA GLY A 340 -1.44 -7.74 -2.44
C GLY A 340 -0.43 -8.61 -3.17
N SER A 341 -0.74 -9.89 -3.38
CA SER A 341 0.15 -10.81 -4.11
C SER A 341 0.41 -10.35 -5.54
N VAL A 342 -0.62 -9.93 -6.28
CA VAL A 342 -0.52 -9.42 -7.67
C VAL A 342 0.38 -8.19 -7.72
N ASN A 343 0.23 -7.26 -6.78
CA ASN A 343 1.07 -6.06 -6.74
C ASN A 343 2.53 -6.36 -6.36
N GLY A 344 2.77 -7.42 -5.58
CA GLY A 344 4.12 -7.90 -5.26
C GLY A 344 4.89 -8.38 -6.50
N LEU A 345 4.18 -8.93 -7.50
CA LEU A 345 4.76 -9.39 -8.76
C LEU A 345 5.25 -8.24 -9.66
N ILE A 346 4.70 -7.03 -9.48
CA ILE A 346 5.07 -5.85 -10.28
C ILE A 346 6.38 -5.25 -9.79
N LEU A 347 6.68 -5.36 -8.49
CA LEU A 347 7.85 -4.75 -7.86
C LEU A 347 9.20 -5.09 -8.53
N PRO A 348 9.56 -6.36 -8.83
CA PRO A 348 10.87 -6.65 -9.41
C PRO A 348 11.06 -5.98 -10.78
N ILE A 349 9.99 -5.87 -11.58
CA ILE A 349 10.02 -5.17 -12.86
C ILE A 349 10.22 -3.67 -12.62
N ALA A 350 9.37 -3.07 -11.78
CA ALA A 350 9.44 -1.65 -11.44
C ALA A 350 10.82 -1.24 -10.89
N LEU A 351 11.33 -1.96 -9.89
CA LEU A 351 12.63 -1.70 -9.28
C LEU A 351 13.79 -1.96 -10.25
N GLY A 352 13.74 -3.05 -11.01
CA GLY A 352 14.78 -3.38 -12.00
C GLY A 352 14.94 -2.29 -13.06
N VAL A 353 13.83 -1.75 -13.57
CA VAL A 353 13.87 -0.63 -14.53
C VAL A 353 14.49 0.62 -13.91
N MET A 354 14.11 0.96 -12.67
CA MET A 354 14.70 2.10 -11.97
C MET A 354 16.20 1.91 -11.74
N LEU A 355 16.65 0.73 -11.30
CA LEU A 355 18.07 0.45 -11.09
C LEU A 355 18.88 0.59 -12.38
N ILE A 356 18.36 0.15 -13.52
CA ILE A 356 19.01 0.37 -14.82
C ILE A 356 19.06 1.88 -15.14
N ALA A 357 17.97 2.61 -14.89
CA ALA A 357 17.92 4.05 -15.10
C ALA A 357 18.96 4.81 -14.27
N ALA A 358 19.25 4.34 -13.04
CA ALA A 358 20.20 4.94 -12.12
C ALA A 358 21.64 5.02 -12.67
N TYR A 359 21.97 4.24 -13.71
CA TYR A 359 23.28 4.21 -14.36
C TYR A 359 23.26 4.79 -15.78
N LYS A 360 22.12 5.33 -16.25
CA LYS A 360 22.05 6.03 -17.54
C LYS A 360 22.25 7.53 -17.34
N THR A 361 23.42 8.04 -17.75
CA THR A 361 23.77 9.47 -17.67
C THR A 361 22.76 10.38 -18.38
N LYS A 362 22.11 9.90 -19.44
CA LYS A 362 21.02 10.63 -20.13
C LYS A 362 19.77 10.84 -19.27
N ILE A 363 19.59 10.05 -18.21
CA ILE A 363 18.43 10.09 -17.31
C ILE A 363 18.79 10.82 -16.02
N VAL A 364 19.92 10.45 -15.39
CA VAL A 364 20.28 10.93 -14.04
C VAL A 364 21.38 12.00 -14.03
N GLY A 365 21.90 12.39 -15.21
CA GLY A 365 22.95 13.40 -15.32
C GLY A 365 24.27 12.95 -14.71
N ASP A 366 24.84 13.79 -13.84
CA ASP A 366 26.08 13.57 -13.09
C ASP A 366 25.88 12.81 -11.77
N TYR A 367 24.64 12.45 -11.43
CA TYR A 367 24.32 11.70 -10.23
C TYR A 367 24.99 10.32 -10.24
N LYS A 368 25.63 9.96 -9.11
CA LYS A 368 26.17 8.62 -8.87
C LYS A 368 25.35 7.91 -7.81
N HIS A 369 24.65 6.86 -8.23
CA HIS A 369 23.87 6.05 -7.31
C HIS A 369 24.81 5.24 -6.39
N PRO A 370 24.58 5.22 -5.05
CA PRO A 370 25.43 4.47 -4.13
C PRO A 370 25.46 2.98 -4.44
N MET A 371 26.66 2.39 -4.55
CA MET A 371 26.81 1.00 -5.00
C MET A 371 26.12 -0.01 -4.08
N TRP A 372 26.13 0.23 -2.77
CA TRP A 372 25.45 -0.64 -1.81
C TRP A 372 23.92 -0.64 -2.00
N MET A 373 23.32 0.49 -2.41
CA MET A 373 21.88 0.59 -2.68
C MET A 373 21.52 -0.20 -3.94
N THR A 374 22.37 -0.12 -4.98
CA THR A 374 22.22 -0.91 -6.21
C THR A 374 22.33 -2.41 -5.92
N ILE A 375 23.38 -2.85 -5.20
CA ILE A 375 23.56 -4.26 -4.87
C ILE A 375 22.34 -4.78 -4.10
N PHE A 376 21.90 -4.02 -3.09
CA PHE A 376 20.72 -4.38 -2.31
C PHE A 376 19.45 -4.42 -3.16
N GLY A 377 19.27 -3.44 -4.05
CA GLY A 377 18.15 -3.41 -5.00
C GLY A 377 18.16 -4.61 -5.95
N ILE A 378 19.32 -5.02 -6.47
CA ILE A 378 19.46 -6.21 -7.33
C ILE A 378 19.07 -7.47 -6.56
N LEU A 379 19.52 -7.61 -5.31
CA LEU A 379 19.14 -8.74 -4.45
C LEU A 379 17.62 -8.80 -4.24
N ILE A 380 16.98 -7.64 -4.03
CA ILE A 380 15.50 -7.56 -3.92
C ILE A 380 14.84 -7.97 -5.23
N VAL A 381 15.32 -7.48 -6.38
CA VAL A 381 14.76 -7.87 -7.69
C VAL A 381 14.86 -9.38 -7.90
N ILE A 382 16.00 -10.00 -7.60
CA ILE A 382 16.19 -11.45 -7.72
C ILE A 382 15.25 -12.20 -6.76
N ALA A 383 15.25 -11.83 -5.48
CA ALA A 383 14.44 -12.49 -4.47
C ALA A 383 12.94 -12.39 -4.80
N MET A 384 12.45 -11.19 -5.13
CA MET A 384 11.05 -10.97 -5.49
C MET A 384 10.66 -11.63 -6.81
N SER A 385 11.58 -11.76 -7.77
CA SER A 385 11.32 -12.50 -9.00
C SER A 385 11.13 -13.98 -8.72
N ILE A 386 12.01 -14.59 -7.91
CA ILE A 386 11.91 -16.01 -7.52
C ILE A 386 10.63 -16.26 -6.72
N MET A 387 10.41 -15.47 -5.67
CA MET A 387 9.22 -15.59 -4.83
C MET A 387 7.93 -15.29 -5.60
N GLY A 388 7.98 -14.37 -6.57
CA GLY A 388 6.85 -14.04 -7.43
C GLY A 388 6.48 -15.18 -8.37
N VAL A 389 7.46 -15.84 -8.99
CA VAL A 389 7.22 -17.04 -9.82
C VAL A 389 6.62 -18.15 -8.97
N TYR A 390 7.17 -18.41 -7.78
CA TYR A 390 6.59 -19.38 -6.84
C TYR A 390 5.15 -19.02 -6.47
N THR A 391 4.88 -17.75 -6.18
CA THR A 391 3.55 -17.25 -5.81
C THR A 391 2.54 -17.42 -6.95
N LEU A 392 2.94 -17.21 -8.20
CA LEU A 392 2.08 -17.41 -9.37
C LEU A 392 1.69 -18.88 -9.59
N ILE A 393 2.66 -19.80 -9.40
CA ILE A 393 2.47 -21.22 -9.71
C ILE A 393 1.79 -21.95 -8.53
N GLU A 394 2.25 -21.71 -7.31
CA GLU A 394 1.86 -22.49 -6.13
C GLU A 394 0.94 -21.71 -5.19
N GLY A 395 1.18 -20.40 -5.01
CA GLY A 395 0.50 -19.59 -4.00
C GLY A 395 -0.92 -19.16 -4.39
N ILE A 396 -1.06 -18.40 -5.49
CA ILE A 396 -2.34 -17.84 -5.95
C ILE A 396 -3.39 -18.93 -6.20
N PRO A 397 -3.08 -20.09 -6.82
CA PRO A 397 -4.07 -21.15 -7.00
C PRO A 397 -4.66 -21.69 -5.69
N GLN A 398 -3.93 -21.60 -4.57
CA GLN A 398 -4.44 -22.02 -3.26
C GLN A 398 -5.54 -21.09 -2.73
N LEU A 399 -5.59 -19.82 -3.18
CA LEU A 399 -6.63 -18.86 -2.77
C LEU A 399 -8.01 -19.15 -3.39
N PHE A 400 -8.06 -20.04 -4.39
CA PHE A 400 -9.29 -20.41 -5.11
C PHE A 400 -9.76 -21.83 -4.83
N LYS A 401 -9.01 -22.60 -4.03
CA LYS A 401 -9.43 -23.87 -3.45
C LYS A 401 -10.26 -23.60 -2.20
#